data_AF-A0A7V6CX03-F1
#
_entry.id   AF-A0A7V6CX03-F1
#
_cell.length_a   1.000
_cell.length_b   1.000
_cell.length_c   1.000
_cell.angle_alpha   90.00
_cell.angle_beta   90.00
_cell.angle_gamma   90.00
#
_symmetry.space_group_name_H-M   'P 1'
#
loop_
_entity.id
_entity.type
_entity.pdbx_description
1 polymer ?
#
loop_
_entity_poly.entity_id
_entity_poly.type
_entity_poly.pdbx_seq_one_letter_code
_entity_poly.pdbx_strand_id
1 'polypeptide(L)'
;MDRLSGWLWRYRGRVFLGFLSLLVVDGAGLLVPLVIRSAINRLAKGEGGVLTSGLYIVALAAIVMLFRFLWRFFLIGSARQIERDLRSKLYGHLLRLSASFYNEHKTGDLMAHATNDIDAVSRACGFGVLTIADPLFMIPVA
;
A
#
# COMPACT_ATOMS: atom_id res chain seq x y z
N MET A 1 3.43 12.93 -16.78
CA MET A 1 2.78 12.26 -15.63
C MET A 1 1.24 12.25 -15.74
N ASP A 2 0.67 13.06 -16.61
CA ASP A 2 -0.79 13.29 -16.71
C ASP A 2 -1.63 12.09 -17.17
N ARG A 3 -1.03 11.10 -17.85
CA ARG A 3 -1.72 9.86 -18.23
C ARG A 3 -1.73 8.81 -17.12
N LEU A 4 -0.75 8.84 -16.21
CA LEU A 4 -0.68 7.93 -15.05
C LEU A 4 -1.66 8.33 -13.96
N SER A 5 -1.83 9.63 -13.73
CA SER A 5 -2.82 10.16 -12.77
C SER A 5 -4.25 9.77 -13.15
N GLY A 6 -4.57 9.66 -14.44
CA GLY A 6 -5.86 9.15 -14.92
C GLY A 6 -6.16 7.70 -14.53
N TRP A 7 -5.14 6.85 -14.44
CA TRP A 7 -5.30 5.46 -13.99
C TRP A 7 -5.51 5.35 -12.48
N LEU A 8 -4.74 6.13 -11.70
CA LEU A 8 -4.98 6.25 -10.26
C LEU A 8 -6.39 6.81 -9.97
N TRP A 9 -6.84 7.78 -10.77
CA TRP A 9 -8.18 8.37 -10.64
C TRP A 9 -9.32 7.38 -10.88
N ARG A 10 -9.10 6.39 -11.76
CA ARG A 10 -10.07 5.30 -12.01
C ARG A 10 -10.27 4.42 -10.77
N TYR A 11 -9.24 4.24 -9.95
CA TYR A 11 -9.29 3.45 -8.71
C TYR A 11 -9.33 4.31 -7.44
N ARG A 12 -9.62 5.62 -7.54
CA ARG A 12 -9.55 6.60 -6.44
C ARG A 12 -10.29 6.19 -5.17
N GLY A 13 -11.45 5.56 -5.29
CA GLY A 13 -12.23 5.11 -4.12
C GLY A 13 -11.48 4.04 -3.33
N ARG A 14 -10.87 3.06 -4.00
CA ARG A 14 -10.06 2.03 -3.35
C ARG A 14 -8.76 2.61 -2.81
N VAL A 15 -8.09 3.47 -3.57
CA VAL A 15 -6.88 4.15 -3.10
C VAL A 15 -7.17 4.98 -1.84
N PHE A 16 -8.29 5.70 -1.81
CA PHE A 16 -8.73 6.47 -0.66
C PHE A 16 -9.06 5.59 0.55
N LEU A 17 -9.80 4.49 0.38
CA LEU A 17 -10.07 3.54 1.46
C LEU A 17 -8.80 2.88 1.99
N GLY A 18 -7.85 2.57 1.09
CA GLY A 18 -6.54 2.05 1.45
C GLY A 18 -5.74 3.06 2.27
N PHE A 19 -5.70 4.31 1.83
CA PHE A 19 -5.06 5.41 2.56
C PHE A 19 -5.68 5.63 3.94
N LEU A 20 -7.01 5.70 4.03
CA LEU A 20 -7.71 5.84 5.32
C LEU A 20 -7.40 4.67 6.27
N SER A 21 -7.35 3.45 5.74
CA SER A 21 -6.99 2.26 6.53
C SER A 21 -5.55 2.32 7.03
N LEU A 22 -4.64 2.87 6.22
CA LEU A 22 -3.24 3.08 6.60
C LEU A 22 -3.12 4.08 7.75
N LEU A 23 -3.87 5.19 7.70
CA LEU A 23 -3.91 6.17 8.80
C LEU A 23 -4.33 5.55 10.13
N VAL A 24 -5.29 4.62 10.11
CA VAL A 24 -5.73 3.90 11.31
C VAL A 24 -4.61 2.99 11.84
N VAL A 25 -3.86 2.32 10.97
CA VAL A 25 -2.72 1.48 11.38
C VAL A 25 -1.65 2.32 12.05
N ASP A 26 -1.29 3.45 11.46
CA ASP A 26 -0.23 4.31 11.99
C ASP A 26 -0.65 4.92 13.32
N GLY A 27 -1.87 5.49 13.39
CA GLY A 27 -2.42 6.02 14.63
C GLY A 27 -2.52 4.96 15.74
N ALA A 28 -2.96 3.74 15.41
CA ALA A 28 -2.98 2.64 16.37
C ALA A 28 -1.58 2.23 16.83
N GLY A 29 -0.59 2.26 15.94
CA GLY A 29 0.82 2.02 16.26
C GLY A 29 1.35 2.99 17.32
N LEU A 30 0.95 4.26 17.26
CA LEU A 30 1.33 5.28 18.25
C LEU A 30 0.71 5.09 19.63
N LEU A 31 -0.42 4.39 19.72
CA LEU A 31 -1.07 4.10 21.00
C LEU A 31 -0.36 2.97 21.76
N VAL A 32 0.34 2.06 21.07
CA VAL A 32 1.01 0.90 21.70
C VAL A 32 2.02 1.35 22.78
N PRO A 33 2.97 2.27 22.51
CA PRO A 33 3.93 2.74 23.51
C PRO A 33 3.26 3.45 24.69
N LEU A 34 2.15 4.18 24.47
CA LEU A 34 1.42 4.87 25.52
C LEU A 34 0.75 3.89 26.49
N VAL A 35 0.17 2.81 25.97
CA VAL A 35 -0.41 1.73 26.78
C VAL A 35 0.69 1.04 27.60
N ILE A 36 1.84 0.75 26.99
CA ILE A 36 3.00 0.16 27.69
C ILE A 36 3.49 1.10 28.80
N ARG A 37 3.66 2.40 28.51
CA ARG A 37 4.05 3.41 29.50
C ARG A 37 3.09 3.45 30.68
N SER A 38 1.78 3.45 30.41
CA SER A 38 0.75 3.42 31.45
C SER A 38 0.83 2.15 32.30
N ALA A 39 1.00 0.98 31.66
CA ALA A 39 1.15 -0.29 32.35
C ALA A 39 2.37 -0.31 33.29
N ILE A 40 3.52 0.17 32.82
CA ILE A 40 4.76 0.27 33.62
C ILE A 40 4.55 1.21 34.81
N ASN A 41 3.94 2.39 34.59
CA ASN A 41 3.70 3.36 35.67
C ASN A 41 2.77 2.82 36.77
N ARG A 42 1.73 2.06 36.40
CA ARG A 42 0.81 1.45 37.37
C ARG A 42 1.50 0.36 38.18
N LEU A 43 2.29 -0.48 37.50
CA LEU A 43 3.09 -1.50 38.16
C LEU A 43 4.10 -0.90 39.14
N ALA A 44 4.77 0.20 38.76
CA ALA A 44 5.71 0.91 39.61
C ALA A 44 5.08 1.52 40.87
N LYS A 45 3.79 1.88 40.82
CA LYS A 45 3.00 2.36 41.97
C LYS A 45 2.44 1.22 42.84
N GLY A 46 2.70 -0.04 42.49
CA GLY A 46 2.09 -1.19 43.15
C GLY A 46 0.59 -1.36 42.83
N GLU A 47 0.07 -0.64 41.83
CA GLU A 47 -1.30 -0.80 41.37
C GLU A 47 -1.42 -2.04 40.46
N GLY A 48 -2.47 -2.83 40.65
CA GLY A 48 -2.81 -3.91 39.72
C GLY A 48 -3.28 -3.39 38.35
N GLY A 49 -3.68 -4.32 37.46
CA GLY A 49 -4.20 -3.95 36.12
C GLY A 49 -3.24 -4.22 34.96
N VAL A 50 -2.24 -5.07 35.16
CA VAL A 50 -1.40 -5.60 34.07
C VAL A 50 -2.26 -6.39 33.07
N LEU A 51 -3.24 -7.17 33.56
CA LEU A 51 -4.14 -7.94 32.70
C LEU A 51 -4.99 -7.05 31.79
N THR A 52 -5.54 -5.94 32.32
CA THR A 52 -6.34 -5.00 31.51
C THR A 52 -5.48 -4.29 30.48
N SER A 53 -4.25 -3.92 30.84
CA SER A 53 -3.27 -3.35 29.90
C SER A 53 -2.92 -4.34 28.78
N GLY A 54 -2.73 -5.62 29.12
CA GLY A 54 -2.51 -6.69 28.15
C GLY A 54 -3.70 -6.87 27.20
N LEU A 55 -4.94 -6.83 27.71
CA LEU A 55 -6.15 -6.89 26.88
C LEU A 55 -6.24 -5.69 25.91
N TYR A 56 -5.88 -4.48 26.35
CA TYR A 56 -5.82 -3.32 25.44
C TYR A 56 -4.80 -3.51 24.33
N ILE A 57 -3.61 -4.06 24.64
CA ILE A 57 -2.59 -4.35 23.62
C ILE A 57 -3.10 -5.38 22.62
N VAL A 58 -3.74 -6.46 23.08
CA VAL A 58 -4.31 -7.49 22.19
C VAL A 58 -5.41 -6.90 21.30
N ALA A 59 -6.31 -6.08 21.85
CA ALA A 59 -7.35 -5.41 21.09
C ALA A 59 -6.75 -4.48 20.02
N LEU A 60 -5.74 -3.70 20.39
CA LEU A 60 -5.04 -2.80 19.48
C LEU A 60 -4.31 -3.56 18.37
N ALA A 61 -3.67 -4.70 18.70
CA ALA A 61 -3.04 -5.58 17.74
C ALA A 61 -4.05 -6.16 16.73
N ALA A 62 -5.24 -6.54 17.19
CA ALA A 62 -6.31 -7.02 16.31
C ALA A 62 -6.80 -5.92 15.33
N ILE A 63 -6.95 -4.68 15.82
CA ILE A 63 -7.28 -3.52 14.98
C ILE A 63 -6.17 -3.30 13.94
N VAL A 64 -4.91 -3.23 14.37
CA VAL A 64 -3.76 -3.07 13.47
C VAL A 64 -3.75 -4.16 12.41
N MET A 65 -3.97 -5.41 12.80
CA MET A 65 -3.99 -6.54 11.86
C MET A 65 -5.09 -6.38 10.81
N LEU A 66 -6.32 -6.04 11.22
CA LEU A 66 -7.46 -5.86 10.31
C LEU A 66 -7.19 -4.72 9.33
N PHE A 67 -6.83 -3.54 9.82
CA PHE A 67 -6.60 -2.38 8.97
C PHE A 67 -5.34 -2.54 8.11
N ARG A 68 -4.35 -3.30 8.60
CA ARG A 68 -3.16 -3.68 7.81
C ARG A 68 -3.52 -4.58 6.64
N PHE A 69 -4.45 -5.51 6.83
CA PHE A 69 -5.00 -6.29 5.74
C PHE A 69 -5.78 -5.40 4.75
N LEU A 70 -6.65 -4.52 5.24
CA LEU A 70 -7.47 -3.65 4.41
C LEU A 70 -6.64 -2.71 3.54
N TRP A 71 -5.67 -1.99 4.10
CA TRP A 71 -4.86 -1.09 3.27
C TRP A 71 -4.06 -1.87 2.21
N ARG A 72 -3.50 -3.04 2.56
CA ARG A 72 -2.78 -3.89 1.59
C ARG A 72 -3.72 -4.35 0.49
N PHE A 73 -4.91 -4.81 0.85
CA PHE A 73 -5.91 -5.26 -0.11
C PHE A 73 -6.31 -4.12 -1.06
N PHE A 74 -6.56 -2.93 -0.54
CA PHE A 74 -7.00 -1.81 -1.36
C PHE A 74 -5.88 -1.18 -2.19
N LEU A 75 -4.69 -0.92 -1.62
CA LEU A 75 -3.59 -0.26 -2.32
C LEU A 75 -2.89 -1.23 -3.29
N ILE A 76 -2.38 -2.36 -2.78
CA ILE A 76 -1.67 -3.35 -3.61
C ILE A 76 -2.64 -4.01 -4.59
N GLY A 77 -3.88 -4.28 -4.18
CA GLY A 77 -4.91 -4.82 -5.07
C GLY A 77 -5.30 -3.86 -6.19
N SER A 78 -5.27 -2.54 -5.96
CA SER A 78 -5.50 -1.55 -7.02
C SER A 78 -4.31 -1.44 -7.96
N ALA A 79 -3.07 -1.47 -7.43
CA ALA A 79 -1.86 -1.48 -8.25
C ALA A 79 -1.84 -2.68 -9.22
N ARG A 80 -2.15 -3.88 -8.72
CA ARG A 80 -2.27 -5.10 -9.55
C ARG A 80 -3.35 -4.99 -10.64
N GLN A 81 -4.44 -4.28 -10.38
CA GLN A 81 -5.48 -4.06 -11.40
C GLN A 81 -5.02 -3.09 -12.48
N ILE A 82 -4.32 -2.01 -12.08
CA ILE A 82 -3.68 -1.09 -13.03
C ILE A 82 -2.67 -1.84 -13.91
N GLU A 83 -1.84 -2.69 -13.31
CA GLU A 83 -0.87 -3.54 -14.03
C GLU A 83 -1.55 -4.43 -15.08
N ARG A 84 -2.62 -5.12 -14.67
CA ARG A 84 -3.41 -5.98 -15.56
C ARG A 84 -4.01 -5.20 -16.73
N ASP A 85 -4.59 -4.04 -16.45
CA ASP A 85 -5.22 -3.20 -17.47
C ASP A 85 -4.18 -2.63 -18.45
N LEU A 86 -3.01 -2.22 -17.96
CA LEU A 86 -1.89 -1.74 -18.78
C LEU A 86 -1.36 -2.86 -19.68
N ARG A 87 -1.12 -4.06 -19.12
CA ARG A 87 -0.64 -5.22 -19.87
C ARG A 87 -1.65 -5.65 -20.94
N SER A 88 -2.94 -5.67 -20.61
CA SER A 88 -4.00 -5.99 -21.56
C SER A 88 -4.06 -5.00 -22.73
N LYS A 89 -3.94 -3.70 -22.46
CA LYS A 89 -3.91 -2.66 -23.50
C LYS A 89 -2.67 -2.76 -24.39
N LEU A 90 -1.50 -2.95 -23.79
CA LEU A 90 -0.25 -3.11 -24.55
C LEU A 90 -0.32 -4.34 -25.43
N TYR A 91 -0.74 -5.48 -24.89
CA TYR A 91 -0.90 -6.71 -25.65
C TYR A 91 -1.90 -6.55 -26.81
N GLY A 92 -3.05 -5.93 -26.57
CA GLY A 92 -4.03 -5.66 -27.61
C GLY A 92 -3.52 -4.72 -28.71
N HIS A 93 -2.62 -3.79 -28.38
CA HIS A 93 -1.96 -2.93 -29.35
C HIS A 93 -0.93 -3.70 -30.17
N LEU A 94 -0.08 -4.50 -29.52
CA LEU A 94 0.94 -5.34 -30.18
C LEU A 94 0.29 -6.27 -31.21
N LEU A 95 -0.83 -6.92 -30.90
CA LEU A 95 -1.53 -7.81 -31.83
C LEU A 95 -2.02 -7.14 -33.12
N ARG A 96 -2.08 -5.80 -33.17
CA ARG A 96 -2.52 -5.05 -34.36
C ARG A 96 -1.36 -4.48 -35.20
N LEU A 97 -0.12 -4.64 -34.74
CA LEU A 97 1.06 -4.12 -35.44
C LEU A 97 1.43 -5.02 -36.62
N SER A 98 2.04 -4.41 -37.64
CA SER A 98 2.45 -5.11 -38.86
C SER A 98 3.68 -5.99 -38.64
N ALA A 99 3.90 -6.97 -39.51
CA ALA A 99 5.11 -7.80 -39.48
C ALA A 99 6.40 -6.97 -39.61
N SER A 100 6.37 -5.86 -40.36
CA SER A 100 7.53 -4.94 -40.51
C SER A 100 7.99 -4.38 -39.16
N PHE A 101 7.04 -4.02 -38.29
CA PHE A 101 7.36 -3.51 -36.95
C PHE A 101 8.18 -4.52 -36.14
N TYR A 102 7.82 -5.81 -36.22
CA TYR A 102 8.51 -6.90 -35.53
C TYR A 102 9.86 -7.27 -36.16
N ASN A 103 10.08 -6.93 -37.42
CA ASN A 103 11.40 -7.07 -38.05
C ASN A 103 12.36 -5.96 -37.60
N GLU A 104 11.83 -4.76 -37.32
CA GLU A 104 12.62 -3.61 -36.86
C GLU A 104 12.85 -3.60 -35.34
N HIS A 105 11.93 -4.20 -34.55
CA HIS A 105 12.01 -4.22 -33.09
C HIS A 105 12.13 -5.64 -32.56
N LYS A 106 13.13 -5.89 -31.71
CA LYS A 106 13.32 -7.22 -31.11
C LYS A 106 12.17 -7.54 -30.18
N THR A 107 11.58 -8.73 -30.34
CA THR A 107 10.53 -9.25 -29.45
C THR A 107 10.94 -9.24 -27.98
N GLY A 108 12.22 -9.47 -27.68
CA GLY A 108 12.76 -9.40 -26.31
C GLY A 108 12.61 -8.03 -25.66
N ASP A 109 12.84 -6.96 -26.41
CA ASP A 109 12.72 -5.57 -25.91
C ASP A 109 11.24 -5.23 -25.65
N LEU A 110 10.35 -5.65 -26.55
CA LEU A 110 8.90 -5.50 -26.38
C LEU A 110 8.40 -6.26 -25.14
N MET A 111 8.92 -7.46 -24.89
CA MET A 111 8.61 -8.21 -23.67
C MET A 111 9.14 -7.52 -22.42
N ALA A 112 10.35 -6.97 -22.46
CA ALA A 112 10.93 -6.22 -21.35
C ALA A 112 10.07 -5.00 -20.98
N HIS A 113 9.57 -4.24 -21.97
CA HIS A 113 8.62 -3.15 -21.71
C HIS A 113 7.29 -3.67 -21.14
N ALA A 114 6.78 -4.80 -21.63
CA ALA A 114 5.51 -5.39 -21.16
C ALA A 114 5.58 -5.96 -19.73
N THR A 115 6.77 -6.30 -19.26
CA THR A 115 6.99 -6.84 -17.91
C THR A 115 7.59 -5.79 -16.99
N ASN A 116 8.84 -5.37 -17.23
CA ASN A 116 9.63 -4.56 -16.31
C ASN A 116 9.05 -3.16 -16.16
N ASP A 117 8.73 -2.49 -17.26
CA ASP A 117 8.24 -1.10 -17.19
C ASP A 117 6.83 -1.04 -16.59
N ILE A 118 5.95 -1.96 -16.99
CA ILE A 118 4.59 -2.05 -16.43
C ILE A 118 4.63 -2.38 -14.93
N ASP A 119 5.51 -3.28 -14.51
CA ASP A 119 5.70 -3.63 -13.10
C ASP A 119 6.31 -2.46 -12.31
N ALA A 120 7.27 -1.73 -12.88
CA ALA A 120 7.80 -0.50 -12.28
C ALA A 120 6.70 0.56 -12.09
N VAL A 121 5.84 0.75 -13.08
CA VAL A 121 4.67 1.64 -12.99
C VAL A 121 3.68 1.18 -11.92
N SER A 122 3.39 -0.12 -11.85
CA SER A 122 2.49 -0.71 -10.85
C SER A 122 3.04 -0.49 -9.43
N ARG A 123 4.34 -0.75 -9.22
CA ARG A 123 5.02 -0.48 -7.95
C ARG A 123 5.00 0.99 -7.59
N ALA A 124 5.28 1.90 -8.53
CA ALA A 124 5.23 3.32 -8.29
C ALA A 124 3.81 3.77 -7.86
N CYS A 125 2.77 3.21 -8.48
CA CYS A 125 1.37 3.49 -8.11
C CYS A 125 0.98 2.93 -6.73
N GLY A 126 1.45 1.72 -6.39
CA GLY A 126 1.11 1.05 -5.13
C GLY A 126 1.97 1.51 -3.95
N PHE A 127 3.28 1.29 -4.04
CA PHE A 127 4.25 1.65 -2.99
C PHE A 127 4.50 3.15 -2.93
N GLY A 128 4.47 3.88 -4.05
CA GLY A 128 4.71 5.32 -4.02
C GLY A 128 3.67 6.09 -3.20
N VAL A 129 2.41 5.64 -3.19
CA VAL A 129 1.38 6.19 -2.30
C VAL A 129 1.68 5.89 -0.83
N LEU A 130 2.22 4.71 -0.55
CA LEU A 130 2.63 4.29 0.80
C LEU A 130 3.79 5.14 1.33
N THR A 131 4.85 5.28 0.53
CA THR A 131 6.08 5.99 0.90
C THR A 131 5.84 7.48 1.14
N ILE A 132 4.78 8.07 0.57
CA ILE A 132 4.37 9.45 0.87
C ILE A 132 3.59 9.52 2.18
N ALA A 133 2.80 8.49 2.50
CA ALA A 133 1.94 8.48 3.67
C ALA A 133 2.71 8.19 4.97
N ASP A 134 3.58 7.18 4.99
CA ASP A 134 4.27 6.70 6.19
C ASP A 134 5.11 7.80 6.90
N PRO A 135 5.93 8.62 6.20
CA PRO A 135 6.77 9.61 6.86
C PRO A 135 5.96 10.73 7.51
N LEU A 136 4.81 11.09 6.95
CA LEU A 136 3.98 12.19 7.45
C LEU A 136 3.46 11.90 8.87
N PHE A 137 3.25 10.62 9.21
CA PHE A 137 2.71 10.19 10.50
C PHE A 137 3.76 9.67 11.48
N MET A 138 4.88 9.13 10.98
CA MET A 138 5.91 8.56 11.86
C MET A 138 6.96 9.60 12.31
N ILE A 139 7.23 10.64 11.52
CA ILE A 139 8.19 11.71 11.87
C ILE A 139 7.83 12.48 13.16
N PRO A 140 6.56 12.79 13.47
CA PRO A 140 6.22 13.55 14.68
C PRO A 140 6.49 12.83 16.01
N VAL A 141 6.84 11.54 16.00
CA VAL A 141 6.93 10.69 17.21
C VAL A 141 8.33 10.09 17.39
N ALA A 142 9.30 10.51 16.58
CA ALA A 142 10.73 10.24 16.76
C ALA A 142 11.43 11.46 17.37
#